data_AF-M7T947-F1
#
_entry.id   AF-M7T947-F1
#
_cell.length_a   1.000
_cell.length_b   1.000
_cell.length_c   1.000
_cell.angle_alpha   90.00
_cell.angle_beta   90.00
_cell.angle_gamma   90.00
#
_symmetry.space_group_name_H-M   'P 1'
#
loop_
_entity.id
_entity.type
_entity.pdbx_description
1 polymer ?
#
loop_
_entity_poly.entity_id
_entity_poly.type
_entity_poly.pdbx_seq_one_letter_code
_entity_poly.pdbx_strand_id
1 'polypeptide(L)'
;MPRGNDLERDGLQLVLKAGENGILQSDMWKTLKVTSREGSRLAKKFVDKGAVERKKVLHEGRWTYKLYSLTKPVTIESILDCPCMVCEEIDKCFVGGQSSPLNCHPLNLWIRPDMAPIITESDSEP
;
A
#
# COMPACT_ATOMS: atom_id res chain seq x y z
N MET A 1 -18.96 23.79 1.83
CA MET A 1 -18.15 23.31 0.68
C MET A 1 -16.99 22.49 1.23
N PRO A 2 -16.67 21.29 0.69
CA PRO A 2 -15.56 20.51 1.18
C PRO A 2 -14.25 21.24 0.86
N ARG A 3 -13.32 21.30 1.80
CA ARG A 3 -12.02 21.94 1.59
C ARG A 3 -11.26 21.09 0.59
N GLY A 4 -10.54 21.68 -0.38
CA GLY A 4 -9.92 20.95 -1.50
C GLY A 4 -8.99 19.78 -1.16
N ASN A 5 -8.60 19.62 0.11
CA ASN A 5 -7.84 18.47 0.62
C ASN A 5 -8.70 17.22 0.84
N ASP A 6 -10.00 17.37 1.13
CA ASP A 6 -10.92 16.25 1.32
C ASP A 6 -11.12 15.48 0.02
N LEU A 7 -11.24 16.20 -1.10
CA LEU A 7 -11.56 15.63 -2.39
C LEU A 7 -10.41 14.78 -2.97
N GLU A 8 -9.17 15.21 -2.72
CA GLU A 8 -7.98 14.42 -3.08
C GLU A 8 -7.89 13.15 -2.24
N ARG A 9 -8.12 13.24 -0.93
CA ARG A 9 -8.13 12.09 -0.02
C ARG A 9 -9.20 11.09 -0.44
N ASP A 10 -10.43 11.55 -0.65
CA ASP A 10 -11.57 10.70 -0.99
C ASP A 10 -11.35 10.04 -2.35
N GLY A 11 -10.78 10.77 -3.32
CA GLY A 11 -10.43 10.22 -4.62
C GLY A 11 -9.35 9.14 -4.55
N LEU A 12 -8.30 9.36 -3.76
CA LEU A 12 -7.26 8.35 -3.55
C LEU A 12 -7.84 7.12 -2.84
N GLN A 13 -8.71 7.31 -1.85
CA GLN A 13 -9.35 6.21 -1.13
C GLN A 13 -10.21 5.34 -2.05
N LEU A 14 -10.91 5.92 -3.04
CA LEU A 14 -11.64 5.13 -4.04
C LEU A 14 -10.71 4.25 -4.88
N VAL A 15 -9.57 4.77 -5.30
CA VAL A 15 -8.58 3.98 -6.07
C VAL A 15 -7.98 2.88 -5.20
N LEU A 16 -7.66 3.16 -3.94
CA LEU A 16 -7.13 2.17 -2.99
C LEU A 16 -8.13 1.05 -2.72
N LYS A 17 -9.42 1.38 -2.53
CA LYS A 17 -10.49 0.39 -2.34
C LYS A 17 -10.71 -0.49 -3.56
N ALA A 18 -10.48 0.04 -4.77
CA ALA A 18 -10.56 -0.75 -5.99
C ALA A 18 -9.40 -1.76 -6.12
N GLY A 19 -8.29 -1.56 -5.39
CA GLY A 19 -7.17 -2.49 -5.30
C GLY A 19 -6.64 -2.92 -6.67
N GLU A 20 -6.43 -4.22 -6.83
CA GLU A 20 -5.87 -4.82 -8.05
C GLU A 20 -6.84 -4.78 -9.23
N ASN A 21 -8.15 -4.70 -8.97
CA ASN A 21 -9.15 -4.56 -10.03
C ASN A 21 -9.05 -3.19 -10.73
N GLY A 22 -8.62 -2.16 -9.99
CA GLY A 22 -8.56 -0.78 -10.45
C GLY A 22 -9.93 -0.16 -10.71
N ILE A 23 -9.96 1.15 -10.92
CA ILE A 23 -11.19 1.93 -11.16
C ILE A 23 -11.09 2.70 -12.47
N LEU A 24 -12.17 2.73 -13.27
CA LEU A 24 -12.20 3.59 -14.45
C LEU A 24 -12.12 5.04 -14.02
N GLN A 25 -11.30 5.84 -14.72
CA GLN A 25 -11.14 7.26 -14.40
C GLN A 25 -12.53 7.94 -14.41
N SER A 26 -13.38 7.56 -15.37
CA SER A 26 -14.76 8.04 -15.48
C SER A 26 -15.63 7.78 -14.27
N ASP A 27 -15.46 6.61 -13.67
CA ASP A 27 -16.31 6.21 -12.55
C ASP A 27 -15.80 6.86 -11.28
N MET A 28 -14.48 7.04 -11.14
CA MET A 28 -13.89 7.78 -10.02
C MET A 28 -14.51 9.18 -9.88
N TRP A 29 -14.52 10.00 -10.94
CA TRP A 29 -15.03 11.37 -10.82
C TRP A 29 -16.56 11.46 -10.75
N LYS A 30 -17.28 10.50 -11.36
CA LYS A 30 -18.74 10.37 -11.18
C LYS A 30 -19.07 10.08 -9.71
N THR A 31 -18.34 9.16 -9.09
CA THR A 31 -18.51 8.82 -7.66
C THR A 31 -18.16 10.00 -6.75
N LEU A 32 -17.11 10.76 -7.08
CA LEU A 32 -16.73 11.98 -6.35
C LEU A 32 -17.66 13.18 -6.63
N LYS A 33 -18.62 13.06 -7.56
CA LYS A 33 -19.52 14.13 -8.00
C LYS A 33 -18.77 15.39 -8.46
N VAL A 34 -17.64 15.21 -9.14
CA VAL A 34 -16.83 16.30 -9.70
C VAL A 34 -16.82 16.28 -11.22
N THR A 35 -16.37 17.39 -11.81
CA THR A 35 -16.24 17.50 -13.26
C THR A 35 -15.14 16.58 -13.79
N SER A 36 -15.25 16.18 -15.06
CA SER A 36 -14.20 15.39 -15.74
C SER A 36 -12.85 16.10 -15.75
N ARG A 37 -12.84 17.43 -15.79
CA ARG A 37 -11.62 18.25 -15.72
C ARG A 37 -10.94 18.15 -14.35
N GLU A 38 -11.70 18.26 -13.26
CA GLU A 38 -11.19 18.08 -11.90
C GLU A 38 -10.74 16.64 -11.67
N GLY A 39 -11.54 15.66 -12.07
CA GLY A 39 -11.21 14.24 -11.99
C GLY A 39 -9.92 13.88 -12.73
N SER A 40 -9.74 14.42 -13.94
CA SER A 40 -8.51 14.20 -14.71
C SER A 40 -7.29 14.85 -14.06
N ARG A 41 -7.44 16.03 -13.46
CA ARG A 41 -6.37 16.69 -12.69
C ARG A 41 -5.97 15.87 -11.46
N LEU A 42 -6.93 15.35 -10.69
CA LEU A 42 -6.67 14.50 -9.53
C LEU A 42 -5.91 13.24 -9.92
N ALA A 43 -6.42 12.53 -10.92
CA ALA A 43 -5.77 11.30 -11.35
C ALA A 43 -4.38 11.56 -11.95
N LYS A 44 -4.09 12.75 -12.50
CA LYS A 44 -2.74 13.11 -12.95
C LYS A 44 -1.85 13.35 -11.73
N LYS A 45 -2.34 14.09 -10.75
CA LYS A 45 -1.66 14.33 -9.48
C LYS A 45 -1.31 13.02 -8.75
N PHE A 46 -2.17 12.01 -8.79
CA PHE A 46 -1.89 10.70 -8.20
C PHE A 46 -0.76 9.94 -8.92
N VAL A 47 -0.69 10.06 -10.25
CA VAL A 47 0.42 9.51 -11.04
C VAL A 47 1.71 10.26 -10.74
N ASP A 48 1.67 11.59 -10.72
CA ASP A 48 2.85 12.43 -10.44
C ASP A 48 3.42 12.16 -9.03
N LYS A 49 2.56 11.74 -8.08
CA LYS A 49 2.94 11.32 -6.72
C LYS A 49 3.37 9.84 -6.61
N GLY A 50 3.28 9.07 -7.68
CA GLY A 50 3.62 7.64 -7.66
C GLY A 50 2.63 6.75 -6.89
N ALA A 51 1.44 7.26 -6.54
CA ALA A 51 0.45 6.48 -5.78
C ALA A 51 -0.39 5.54 -6.69
N VAL A 52 -0.53 5.91 -7.96
CA VAL A 52 -1.44 5.27 -8.91
C VAL A 52 -0.80 5.18 -10.28
N GLU A 53 -1.03 4.06 -10.98
CA GLU A 53 -0.69 3.85 -12.38
C GLU A 53 -1.94 4.03 -13.26
N ARG A 54 -1.78 4.64 -14.44
CA ARG A 54 -2.82 4.76 -15.46
C ARG A 54 -2.56 3.81 -16.62
N LYS A 55 -3.51 2.92 -16.91
CA LYS A 55 -3.48 2.06 -18.11
C LYS A 55 -4.64 2.38 -19.03
N LYS A 56 -4.37 2.40 -20.34
CA LYS A 56 -5.39 2.62 -21.36
C LYS A 56 -6.15 1.30 -21.57
N VAL A 57 -7.47 1.34 -21.46
CA VAL A 57 -8.35 0.17 -21.60
C VAL A 57 -9.49 0.47 -22.57
N LEU A 58 -9.97 -0.55 -23.27
CA LEU A 58 -11.16 -0.45 -24.10
C LEU A 58 -12.39 -0.77 -23.23
N HIS A 59 -13.29 0.20 -23.07
CA HIS A 59 -14.53 0.02 -22.32
C HIS A 59 -15.70 0.45 -23.20
N GLU A 60 -16.66 -0.45 -23.43
CA GLU A 60 -17.85 -0.19 -24.27
C GLU A 60 -17.51 0.43 -25.64
N GLY A 61 -16.45 -0.08 -26.29
CA GLY A 61 -16.01 0.40 -27.60
C GLY A 61 -15.33 1.77 -27.60
N ARG A 62 -15.10 2.38 -26.42
CA ARG A 62 -14.37 3.64 -26.26
C ARG A 62 -13.11 3.44 -25.45
N TRP A 63 -12.02 4.06 -25.91
CA TRP A 63 -10.79 4.08 -25.14
C TRP A 63 -10.94 4.97 -23.91
N THR A 64 -10.61 4.43 -22.75
CA THR A 64 -10.61 5.15 -21.48
C THR A 64 -9.37 4.77 -20.67
N TYR A 65 -9.17 5.43 -19.53
CA TYR A 65 -8.09 5.11 -18.61
C TYR A 65 -8.65 4.40 -17.38
N LYS A 66 -7.97 3.36 -16.95
CA LYS A 66 -8.19 2.69 -15.66
C LYS A 66 -7.02 3.00 -14.74
N LEU A 67 -7.35 3.32 -13.50
CA LEU A 67 -6.44 3.68 -12.43
C LEU A 67 -6.20 2.45 -11.56
N TYR A 68 -4.94 2.10 -11.36
CA TYR A 68 -4.51 1.00 -10.50
C TYR A 68 -3.67 1.54 -9.37
N SER A 69 -3.93 1.11 -8.14
CA SER A 69 -3.10 1.52 -7.02
C SER A 69 -1.72 0.85 -7.10
N LEU A 70 -0.66 1.64 -6.95
CA LEU A 70 0.72 1.12 -6.82
C LEU A 70 1.07 0.83 -5.36
N THR A 71 0.39 1.47 -4.42
CA THR A 71 0.62 1.35 -2.99
C THR A 71 -0.52 0.61 -2.33
N LYS A 72 -0.24 -0.55 -1.73
CA LYS A 72 -1.24 -1.22 -0.89
C LYS A 72 -1.43 -0.41 0.41
N PRO A 73 -2.67 -0.13 0.83
CA PRO A 73 -2.90 0.48 2.13
C PRO A 73 -2.43 -0.49 3.23
N VAL A 74 -1.76 0.05 4.25
CA VAL A 74 -1.42 -0.73 5.44
C VAL A 74 -2.71 -0.97 6.22
N THR A 75 -3.11 -2.23 6.36
CA THR A 75 -4.23 -2.65 7.21
C THR A 75 -3.72 -3.30 8.49
N ILE A 76 -4.58 -3.44 9.50
CA ILE A 76 -4.21 -4.18 10.71
C ILE A 76 -3.84 -5.62 10.33
N GLU A 77 -4.59 -6.25 9.41
CA GLU A 77 -4.25 -7.61 8.96
C GLU A 77 -2.86 -7.70 8.34
N SER A 78 -2.42 -6.65 7.62
CA SER A 78 -1.08 -6.64 6.99
C SER A 78 0.09 -6.60 7.98
N ILE A 79 -0.16 -6.30 9.26
CA ILE A 79 0.86 -6.22 10.31
C ILE A 79 0.61 -7.19 11.48
N LEU A 80 -0.41 -8.05 11.40
CA LEU A 80 -0.75 -8.99 12.49
C LEU A 80 0.42 -9.92 12.83
N ASP A 81 1.14 -10.38 11.82
CA ASP A 81 2.28 -11.29 11.98
C ASP A 81 3.60 -10.55 12.33
N CYS A 82 3.54 -9.23 12.55
CA CYS A 82 4.72 -8.46 12.91
C CYS A 82 5.19 -8.86 14.32
N PRO A 83 6.44 -9.35 14.49
CA PRO A 83 6.93 -9.85 15.77
C PRO A 83 6.99 -8.75 16.85
N CYS A 84 7.03 -7.47 16.44
CA CYS A 84 7.01 -6.35 17.37
C CYS A 84 5.67 -6.19 18.10
N MET A 85 4.55 -6.70 17.57
CA MET A 85 3.22 -6.54 18.17
C MET A 85 3.07 -7.32 19.49
N VAL A 86 3.88 -8.37 19.68
CA VAL A 86 3.88 -9.24 20.87
C VAL A 86 5.25 -9.27 21.56
N CYS A 87 6.14 -8.33 21.22
CA CYS A 87 7.49 -8.29 21.75
C CYS A 87 7.50 -7.79 23.20
N GLU A 88 8.02 -8.60 24.12
CA GLU A 88 8.11 -8.28 25.55
C GLU A 88 9.08 -7.11 25.85
N GLU A 89 10.09 -6.94 25.00
CA GLU A 89 11.14 -5.92 25.14
C GLU A 89 10.88 -4.67 24.28
N ILE A 90 9.65 -4.49 23.78
CA ILE A 90 9.29 -3.37 22.91
C ILE A 90 9.45 -2.01 23.62
N ASP A 91 9.26 -1.99 24.94
CA ASP A 91 9.42 -0.82 25.81
C ASP A 91 10.89 -0.35 25.92
N LYS A 92 11.84 -1.28 25.76
CA LYS A 92 13.29 -1.02 25.78
C LYS A 92 13.91 -0.99 24.38
N CYS A 93 13.11 -1.14 23.33
CA CYS A 93 13.55 -1.20 21.94
C CYS A 93 13.69 0.21 21.34
N PHE A 94 14.92 0.70 21.23
CA PHE A 94 15.22 2.00 20.62
C PHE A 94 16.60 2.03 19.97
N VAL A 95 16.84 3.01 19.10
CA VAL A 95 18.12 3.16 18.41
C VAL A 95 19.23 3.46 19.42
N GLY A 96 20.19 2.54 19.55
CA GLY A 96 21.32 2.64 20.49
C GLY A 96 21.06 2.05 21.88
N GLY A 97 19.89 1.44 22.12
CA GLY A 97 19.59 0.69 23.34
C GLY A 97 20.17 -0.72 23.35
N GLN A 98 19.96 -1.45 24.47
CA GLN A 98 20.31 -2.88 24.56
C GLN A 98 19.48 -3.72 23.58
N SER A 99 18.19 -3.38 23.42
CA SER A 99 17.35 -3.85 22.33
C SER A 99 17.24 -2.73 21.30
N SER A 100 17.54 -3.03 20.03
CA SER A 100 17.57 -2.04 18.95
C SER A 100 16.86 -2.57 17.71
N PRO A 101 15.95 -1.79 17.09
CA PRO A 101 15.23 -2.22 15.90
C PRO A 101 16.16 -2.41 14.69
N LEU A 102 17.34 -1.77 14.69
CA LEU A 102 18.30 -1.87 13.58
C LEU A 102 18.92 -3.26 13.46
N ASN A 103 19.07 -3.97 14.57
CA ASN A 103 19.74 -5.27 14.66
C ASN A 103 18.79 -6.38 15.15
N CYS A 104 17.48 -6.13 15.13
CA CYS A 104 16.48 -7.08 15.61
C CYS A 104 16.28 -8.21 14.59
N HIS A 105 16.77 -9.41 14.91
CA HIS A 105 16.71 -10.55 14.00
C HIS A 105 15.26 -10.97 13.62
N PRO A 106 14.30 -11.10 14.57
CA PRO A 106 12.91 -11.41 14.22
C PRO A 106 12.28 -10.38 13.27
N LEU A 107 12.52 -9.10 13.52
CA LEU A 107 12.01 -8.02 12.67
C LEU A 107 12.64 -8.07 11.28
N ASN A 108 13.95 -8.28 11.19
CA ASN A 108 14.66 -8.38 9.92
C ASN A 108 14.17 -9.57 9.09
N LEU A 109 13.96 -10.74 9.71
CA LEU A 109 13.38 -11.90 9.03
C LEU A 109 11.94 -11.63 8.55
N TRP A 110 11.14 -10.90 9.33
CA TRP A 110 9.78 -10.56 8.92
C TRP A 110 9.75 -9.57 7.73
N ILE A 111 10.65 -8.57 7.71
CA ILE A 111 10.76 -7.59 6.60
C ILE A 111 11.41 -8.23 5.36
N ARG A 112 12.41 -9.09 5.58
CA ARG A 112 13.25 -9.74 4.56
C ARG A 112 13.31 -11.25 4.80
N PRO A 113 12.20 -11.98 4.52
CA PRO A 113 12.18 -13.43 4.68
C PRO A 113 13.15 -14.15 3.73
N ASP A 114 13.58 -13.47 2.66
CA ASP A 114 14.64 -13.91 1.74
C ASP A 114 16.02 -14.06 2.40
N MET A 115 16.22 -13.48 3.58
CA MET A 115 17.46 -13.57 4.34
C MET A 115 17.43 -14.66 5.42
N ALA A 116 16.38 -15.49 5.45
CA ALA A 116 16.30 -16.62 6.37
C ALA A 116 17.41 -17.65 6.08
N PRO A 117 18.14 -18.15 7.10
CA PRO A 117 19.10 -19.22 6.91
C PRO A 117 18.37 -20.46 6.36
N ILE A 118 18.93 -21.08 5.32
CA ILE A 118 18.48 -22.38 4.82
C ILE A 118 18.75 -23.38 5.95
N ILE A 119 17.70 -23.78 6.67
CA ILE A 119 17.79 -24.89 7.61
C ILE A 119 17.91 -26.16 6.76
N THR A 120 19.12 -26.65 6.55
CA THR A 120 19.33 -28.00 6.03
C THR A 120 18.96 -28.96 7.15
N GLU A 121 17.85 -29.67 6.98
CA GLU A 121 17.48 -30.84 7.78
C GLU A 121 18.54 -31.94 7.55
N SER A 122 19.67 -31.83 8.24
CA SER A 122 20.68 -32.89 8.29
C SER A 122 21.41 -32.81 9.63
N ASP A 123 20.67 -33.01 10.71
CA ASP A 123 21.19 -33.52 11.99
C ASP A 123 20.00 -34.13 12.78
N SER A 124 19.35 -35.11 12.14
CA SER A 124 18.42 -36.04 12.77
C SER A 124 19.07 -37.43 12.75
N GLU A 125 20.01 -37.61 13.68
CA GLU A 125 20.39 -38.86 14.36
C GLU A 125 21.05 -40.01 13.57
N PRO A 126 21.75 -40.94 14.26
CA PRO A 126 21.72 -41.23 15.70
C PRO A 126 23.00 -40.93 16.50
#